data_AF-A0A1Q6QN03-F1
#
_entry.id   AF-A0A1Q6QN03-F1
#
_cell.length_a   1.000
_cell.length_b   1.000
_cell.length_c   1.000
_cell.angle_alpha   90.00
_cell.angle_beta   90.00
_cell.angle_gamma   90.00
#
_symmetry.space_group_name_H-M   'P 1'
#
loop_
_entity.id
_entity.type
_entity.pdbx_description
1 polymer ?
#
loop_
_entity_poly.entity_id
_entity_poly.type
_entity_poly.pdbx_seq_one_letter_code
_entity_poly.pdbx_strand_id
1 'polypeptide(L)'
;MDHTQIIEDTLRQLGVGGNYIAQQRAVTAIQLAIEDEDRLLYVTKNIYLPVAQICGCKWTAVERNLRTVVQRVWRINPEGLAQMAGYPLSEPPTASDFIEILAHYIRRSLPTPTASLDQPGA
;
A
#
# COMPACT_ATOMS: atom_id res chain seq x y z
N MET A 1 13.23 2.07 7.06
CA MET A 1 12.34 1.80 8.19
C MET A 1 11.34 0.77 7.70
N ASP A 2 11.26 -0.38 8.36
CA ASP A 2 10.31 -1.43 7.97
C ASP A 2 8.90 -1.04 8.45
N HIS A 3 8.01 -0.69 7.51
CA HIS A 3 6.62 -0.31 7.79
C HIS A 3 5.67 -1.52 7.78
N THR A 4 6.23 -2.74 7.72
CA THR A 4 5.52 -4.01 7.61
C THR A 4 4.33 -4.14 8.56
N GLN A 5 4.52 -3.91 9.87
CA GLN A 5 3.44 -4.05 10.85
C GLN A 5 2.29 -3.07 10.59
N ILE A 6 2.61 -1.82 10.27
CA ILE A 6 1.59 -0.78 9.98
C ILE A 6 0.82 -1.14 8.71
N ILE A 7 1.50 -1.65 7.68
CA ILE A 7 0.86 -2.10 6.44
C ILE A 7 -0.06 -3.30 6.73
N GLU A 8 0.41 -4.27 7.50
CA GLU A 8 -0.38 -5.45 7.88
C GLU A 8 -1.63 -5.08 8.69
N ASP A 9 -1.50 -4.18 9.65
CA ASP A 9 -2.62 -3.69 10.46
C ASP A 9 -3.62 -2.90 9.61
N THR A 10 -3.14 -2.06 8.69
CA THR A 10 -3.99 -1.31 7.74
C THR A 10 -4.78 -2.27 6.83
N LEU A 11 -4.11 -3.29 6.27
CA LEU A 11 -4.76 -4.32 5.47
C LEU A 11 -5.78 -5.13 6.29
N ARG A 12 -5.49 -5.40 7.57
CA ARG A 12 -6.40 -6.10 8.48
C ARG A 12 -7.65 -5.27 8.78
N GLN A 13 -7.51 -3.95 8.97
CA GLN A 13 -8.64 -3.02 9.13
C GLN A 13 -9.56 -2.99 7.89
N LEU A 14 -8.98 -3.18 6.70
CA LEU A 14 -9.71 -3.31 5.43
C LEU A 14 -10.33 -4.70 5.19
N GLY A 15 -10.19 -5.63 6.14
CA GLY A 15 -10.76 -6.98 6.05
C GLY A 15 -9.89 -7.99 5.29
N VAL A 16 -8.63 -7.66 5.02
CA VAL A 16 -7.64 -8.58 4.44
C VAL A 16 -7.01 -9.40 5.57
N GLY A 17 -7.71 -10.47 5.99
CA GLY A 17 -7.22 -11.41 7.01
C GLY A 17 -6.96 -12.83 6.46
N GLY A 18 -5.88 -13.45 6.95
CA GLY A 18 -5.74 -14.92 7.01
C GLY A 18 -5.00 -15.63 5.87
N ASN A 19 -4.44 -14.93 4.88
CA ASN A 19 -3.63 -15.56 3.84
C ASN A 19 -2.25 -14.92 3.76
N TYR A 20 -1.28 -15.55 4.44
CA TYR A 20 0.10 -15.09 4.57
C TYR A 20 0.75 -14.75 3.21
N ILE A 21 0.55 -15.56 2.17
CA ILE A 21 1.21 -15.34 0.86
C ILE A 21 0.65 -14.12 0.14
N ALA A 22 -0.68 -13.95 0.16
CA ALA A 22 -1.33 -12.79 -0.45
C ALA A 22 -0.99 -11.51 0.31
N GLN A 23 -0.94 -11.62 1.64
CA GLN A 23 -0.55 -10.52 2.52
C GLN A 23 0.90 -10.13 2.28
N GLN A 24 1.82 -11.09 2.17
CA GLN A 24 3.24 -10.82 1.91
C GLN A 24 3.47 -10.04 0.61
N ARG A 25 2.81 -10.42 -0.50
CA ARG A 25 2.95 -9.70 -1.78
C ARG A 25 2.39 -8.29 -1.72
N ALA A 26 1.22 -8.12 -1.11
CA ALA A 26 0.60 -6.81 -0.94
C ALA A 26 1.43 -5.90 -0.04
N VAL A 27 1.92 -6.43 1.09
CA VAL A 27 2.80 -5.72 2.02
C VAL A 27 4.07 -5.25 1.32
N THR A 28 4.77 -6.13 0.61
CA THR A 28 5.99 -5.75 -0.11
C THR A 28 5.71 -4.69 -1.18
N ALA A 29 4.60 -4.79 -1.93
CA ALA A 29 4.25 -3.81 -2.94
C ALA A 29 4.01 -2.40 -2.34
N ILE A 30 3.27 -2.34 -1.23
CA ILE A 30 2.97 -1.10 -0.52
C ILE A 30 4.23 -0.53 0.13
N GLN A 31 5.08 -1.37 0.74
CA GLN A 31 6.35 -0.97 1.32
C GLN A 31 7.23 -0.27 0.28
N LEU A 32 7.37 -0.83 -0.92
CA LEU A 32 8.16 -0.22 -1.99
C LEU A 32 7.61 1.15 -2.40
N ALA A 33 6.29 1.32 -2.46
CA ALA A 33 5.66 2.61 -2.77
C ALA A 33 5.78 3.64 -1.64
N ILE A 34 5.81 3.19 -0.37
CA ILE A 34 6.06 4.08 0.77
C ILE A 34 7.50 4.63 0.71
N GLU A 35 8.46 3.77 0.40
CA GLU A 35 9.89 4.12 0.29
C GLU A 35 10.15 5.08 -0.85
N ASP A 36 9.51 4.88 -1.99
CA ASP A 36 9.70 5.68 -3.20
C ASP A 36 8.40 5.71 -4.02
N GLU A 37 7.71 6.85 -3.96
CA GLU A 37 6.43 7.10 -4.61
C GLU A 37 6.55 7.07 -6.15
N ASP A 38 7.70 7.47 -6.70
CA ASP A 38 7.96 7.48 -8.15
C ASP A 38 7.94 6.07 -8.77
N ARG A 39 8.01 5.02 -7.94
CA ARG A 39 7.85 3.64 -8.40
C ARG A 39 6.48 3.35 -8.99
N LEU A 40 5.44 4.10 -8.58
CA LEU A 40 4.10 3.96 -9.14
C LEU A 40 4.01 4.43 -10.59
N LEU A 41 4.89 5.34 -11.04
CA LEU A 41 4.97 5.78 -12.45
C LEU A 41 5.24 4.61 -13.41
N TYR A 42 5.96 3.58 -12.93
CA TYR A 42 6.26 2.37 -13.69
C TYR A 42 5.98 1.12 -12.86
N VAL A 43 4.75 0.99 -12.33
CA VAL A 43 4.34 -0.05 -11.37
C VAL A 43 4.80 -1.47 -11.73
N THR A 44 4.71 -1.87 -13.01
CA THR A 44 5.15 -3.21 -13.43
C THR A 44 6.65 -3.41 -13.24
N LYS A 45 7.44 -2.41 -13.64
CA LYS A 45 8.91 -2.49 -13.61
C LYS A 45 9.47 -2.24 -12.21
N ASN A 46 8.89 -1.30 -11.48
CA ASN A 46 9.46 -0.76 -10.25
C ASN A 46 8.78 -1.32 -8.98
N ILE A 47 7.63 -2.00 -9.12
CA ILE A 47 6.93 -2.67 -8.02
C ILE A 47 6.71 -4.16 -8.32
N TYR A 48 5.96 -4.52 -9.37
CA TYR A 48 5.58 -5.93 -9.57
C TYR A 48 6.77 -6.85 -9.85
N LEU A 49 7.76 -6.42 -10.65
CA LEU A 49 8.99 -7.17 -10.89
C LEU A 49 9.84 -7.33 -9.60
N PRO A 50 10.15 -6.27 -8.84
CA PRO A 50 10.85 -6.39 -7.56
C PRO A 50 10.12 -7.29 -6.54
N VAL A 51 8.79 -7.12 -6.38
CA VAL A 51 7.99 -7.96 -5.48
C VAL A 51 8.05 -9.43 -5.94
N ALA A 52 7.98 -9.67 -7.24
CA ALA A 52 8.09 -11.02 -7.81
C ALA A 52 9.45 -11.66 -7.52
N GLN A 53 10.54 -10.89 -7.60
CA GLN A 53 11.88 -11.35 -7.22
C GLN A 53 11.97 -11.68 -5.73
N ILE A 54 11.47 -10.81 -4.87
CA ILE A 54 11.46 -10.99 -3.40
C ILE A 54 10.62 -12.21 -3.00
N CYS A 55 9.45 -12.40 -3.62
CA CYS A 55 8.51 -13.47 -3.30
C CYS A 55 8.71 -14.76 -4.11
N GLY A 56 9.73 -14.83 -4.98
CA GLY A 56 10.00 -16.00 -5.80
C GLY A 56 8.87 -16.40 -6.75
N CYS A 57 8.19 -15.43 -7.38
CA CYS A 57 7.07 -15.69 -8.30
C CYS A 57 7.16 -14.86 -9.59
N LYS A 58 6.17 -14.97 -10.48
CA LYS A 58 6.05 -14.10 -11.67
C LYS A 58 5.38 -12.78 -11.29
N TRP A 59 5.75 -11.67 -11.95
CA TRP A 59 5.12 -10.36 -11.73
C TRP A 59 3.61 -10.38 -12.03
N THR A 60 3.15 -11.19 -12.98
CA THR A 60 1.71 -11.39 -13.25
C THR A 60 0.98 -12.04 -12.08
N ALA A 61 1.66 -12.88 -11.29
CA ALA A 61 1.08 -13.46 -10.08
C ALA A 61 1.02 -12.44 -8.92
N VAL A 62 1.85 -11.40 -8.95
CA VAL A 62 1.77 -10.26 -8.02
C VAL A 62 0.57 -9.38 -8.40
N GLU A 63 0.46 -8.95 -9.65
CA GLU A 63 -0.67 -8.13 -10.13
C GLU A 63 -2.02 -8.81 -9.89
N ARG A 64 -2.14 -10.09 -10.26
CA ARG A 64 -3.37 -10.86 -10.03
C ARG A 64 -3.72 -10.96 -8.54
N ASN A 65 -2.71 -11.13 -7.70
CA ASN A 65 -2.90 -11.21 -6.27
C ASN A 65 -3.39 -9.89 -5.70
N LEU A 66 -2.76 -8.77 -6.07
CA LEU A 66 -3.18 -7.43 -5.68
C LEU A 66 -4.61 -7.14 -6.12
N ARG A 67 -4.99 -7.44 -7.36
CA ARG A 67 -6.38 -7.31 -7.80
C ARG A 67 -7.35 -8.13 -6.97
N THR A 68 -6.97 -9.35 -6.60
CA THR A 68 -7.80 -10.20 -5.74
C THR A 68 -7.97 -9.58 -4.35
N VAL A 69 -6.89 -8.98 -3.80
CA VAL A 69 -6.95 -8.24 -2.53
C VAL A 69 -7.88 -7.03 -2.66
N VAL A 70 -7.74 -6.21 -3.71
CA VAL A 70 -8.62 -5.06 -3.95
C VAL A 70 -10.08 -5.46 -4.02
N GLN A 71 -10.41 -6.49 -4.80
CA GLN A 71 -11.78 -6.98 -4.91
C GLN A 71 -12.33 -7.49 -3.58
N ARG A 72 -11.47 -8.10 -2.75
CA ARG A 72 -11.85 -8.54 -1.41
C ARG A 72 -12.12 -7.34 -0.49
N VAL A 73 -11.23 -6.35 -0.48
CA VAL A 73 -11.42 -5.11 0.30
C VAL A 73 -12.70 -4.41 -0.13
N TRP A 74 -12.89 -4.24 -1.43
CA TRP A 74 -14.08 -3.58 -1.98
C TRP A 74 -15.39 -4.26 -1.55
N ARG A 75 -15.39 -5.58 -1.45
CA ARG A 75 -16.58 -6.33 -0.99
C ARG A 75 -16.82 -6.24 0.52
N ILE A 76 -15.76 -6.09 1.32
CA ILE A 76 -15.84 -6.17 2.78
C ILE A 76 -15.93 -4.78 3.42
N ASN A 77 -15.10 -3.84 2.99
CA ASN A 77 -14.97 -2.52 3.59
C ASN A 77 -14.61 -1.45 2.54
N PRO A 78 -15.50 -1.17 1.56
CA PRO A 78 -15.28 -0.13 0.57
C PRO A 78 -15.26 1.28 1.19
N GLU A 79 -16.05 1.50 2.25
CA GLU A 79 -16.10 2.77 2.98
C GLU A 79 -14.76 3.07 3.67
N GLY A 80 -14.16 2.09 4.34
CA GLY A 80 -12.83 2.25 4.94
C GLY A 80 -11.75 2.56 3.90
N LEU A 81 -11.83 1.94 2.72
CA LEU A 81 -10.92 2.25 1.61
C LEU A 81 -11.11 3.69 1.10
N ALA A 82 -12.35 4.15 0.96
CA ALA A 82 -12.65 5.53 0.55
C ALA A 82 -12.21 6.56 1.62
N GLN A 83 -12.34 6.23 2.90
CA GLN A 83 -11.82 7.06 3.99
C GLN A 83 -10.30 7.22 3.91
N MET A 84 -9.57 6.14 3.61
CA MET A 84 -8.12 6.19 3.41
C MET A 84 -7.74 6.96 2.14
N ALA A 85 -8.52 6.85 1.07
CA ALA A 85 -8.32 7.59 -0.18
C ALA A 85 -8.53 9.10 0.00
N GLY A 86 -9.41 9.51 0.91
CA GLY A 86 -9.76 10.92 1.12
C GLY A 86 -10.74 11.48 0.08
N TYR A 87 -11.31 10.62 -0.77
CA TYR A 87 -12.32 10.95 -1.78
C TYR A 87 -13.27 9.75 -1.99
N PRO A 88 -14.51 9.99 -2.46
CA PRO A 88 -15.45 8.89 -2.72
C PRO A 88 -14.94 7.99 -3.85
N LEU A 89 -15.06 6.69 -3.64
CA LEU A 89 -14.82 5.66 -4.67
C LEU A 89 -16.17 5.13 -5.13
N SER A 90 -16.43 5.16 -6.43
CA SER A 90 -17.66 4.61 -7.03
C SER A 90 -17.50 3.15 -7.47
N GLU A 91 -16.25 2.72 -7.67
CA GLU A 91 -15.89 1.41 -8.18
C GLU A 91 -14.57 0.94 -7.53
N PRO A 92 -14.25 -0.37 -7.55
CA PRO A 92 -13.00 -0.85 -6.98
C PRO A 92 -11.80 -0.23 -7.70
N PRO A 93 -10.82 0.33 -6.96
CA PRO A 93 -9.65 0.94 -7.57
C PRO A 93 -8.82 -0.07 -8.37
N THR A 94 -7.90 0.43 -9.20
CA THR A 94 -6.91 -0.47 -9.80
C THR A 94 -5.92 -0.97 -8.75
N ALA A 95 -5.13 -1.99 -9.08
CA ALA A 95 -4.07 -2.47 -8.19
C ALA A 95 -3.05 -1.37 -7.88
N SER A 96 -2.76 -0.49 -8.84
CA SER A 96 -1.85 0.64 -8.67
C SER A 96 -2.46 1.70 -7.75
N ASP A 97 -3.71 2.12 -8.00
CA ASP A 97 -4.36 3.13 -7.16
C ASP A 97 -4.53 2.63 -5.73
N PHE A 98 -4.82 1.33 -5.56
CA PHE A 98 -4.87 0.73 -4.22
C PHE A 98 -3.53 0.81 -3.49
N ILE A 99 -2.41 0.53 -4.17
CA ILE A 99 -1.07 0.70 -3.58
C ILE A 99 -0.83 2.16 -3.22
N GLU A 100 -1.16 3.09 -4.12
CA GLU A 100 -1.02 4.53 -3.90
C GLU A 100 -1.81 5.02 -2.69
N ILE A 101 -3.11 4.70 -2.61
CA ILE A 101 -4.01 5.08 -1.51
C ILE A 101 -3.41 4.64 -0.17
N LEU A 102 -2.99 3.37 -0.06
CA LEU A 102 -2.45 2.86 1.18
C LEU A 102 -1.07 3.44 1.50
N ALA A 103 -0.19 3.58 0.51
CA ALA A 103 1.12 4.18 0.71
C ALA A 103 0.99 5.63 1.20
N HIS A 104 0.11 6.42 0.59
CA HIS A 104 -0.17 7.80 0.98
C HIS A 104 -0.74 7.87 2.41
N TYR A 105 -1.78 7.07 2.70
CA TYR A 105 -2.42 7.03 4.01
C TYR A 105 -1.42 6.67 5.13
N ILE A 106 -0.59 5.66 4.89
CA ILE A 106 0.41 5.20 5.86
C ILE A 106 1.48 6.28 6.06
N ARG A 107 2.02 6.87 4.98
CA ARG A 107 3.02 7.96 5.07
C ARG A 107 2.52 9.14 5.89
N ARG A 108 1.24 9.52 5.74
CA ARG A 108 0.62 10.59 6.52
C ARG A 108 0.37 10.21 7.98
N SER A 109 0.18 8.93 8.27
CA SER A 109 -0.05 8.40 9.62
C SER A 109 1.25 8.16 10.39
N LEU A 110 2.39 8.10 9.71
CA LEU A 110 3.69 8.03 10.35
C LEU A 110 4.01 9.37 11.04
N PRO A 111 4.54 9.36 12.27
CA PRO A 111 5.04 10.58 12.87
C PRO A 111 6.18 11.11 11.99
N THR A 112 5.93 12.23 11.33
CA THR A 112 7.00 12.99 10.69
C THR A 112 8.01 13.31 11.79
N PRO A 113 9.31 12.99 11.64
CA PRO A 113 10.29 13.45 12.61
C PRO A 113 10.14 14.96 12.67
N THR A 114 9.66 15.44 13.82
CA THR A 114 9.44 16.85 14.11
C THR A 114 10.72 17.56 13.71
N ALA A 115 10.66 18.31 12.61
CA ALA A 115 11.74 19.17 12.21
C ALA A 115 11.87 20.23 13.32
N SER A 116 12.74 19.96 14.29
CA SER A 116 13.37 20.98 15.10
C SER A 116 14.20 21.85 14.16
N LEU A 117 13.55 22.81 13.49
CA LEU A 117 14.19 24.05 13.12
C LEU A 117 13.96 25.03 14.27
N ASP A 118 14.91 24.97 15.19
CA ASP A 118 15.66 26.13 15.69
C ASP A 118 15.03 27.48 15.29
N GLN A 119 14.52 28.20 16.28
CA GLN A 119 14.21 29.62 16.15
C GLN A 119 15.52 30.40 16.09
N PRO A 120 15.75 31.27 15.09
CA PRO A 120 16.64 32.40 15.27
C PRO A 120 15.83 33.71 15.25
N GLY A 121 16.07 34.55 16.26
CA GLY A 121 15.55 35.91 16.37
C GLY A 121 14.99 36.15 17.76
N ALA A 122 15.83 36.39 18.77
CA ALA A 122 16.48 37.68 19.06
C ALA A 122 15.48 38.77 19.45
#